data_AF-A0A519EKH9-F1
#
_entry.id   AF-A0A519EKH9-F1
#
_cell.length_a   1.000
_cell.length_b   1.000
_cell.length_c   1.000
_cell.angle_alpha   90.00
_cell.angle_beta   90.00
_cell.angle_gamma   90.00
#
_symmetry.space_group_name_H-M   'P 1'
#
loop_
_entity.id
_entity.type
_entity.pdbx_description
1 polymer ?
#
loop_
_entity_poly.entity_id
_entity_poly.type
_entity_poly.pdbx_seq_one_letter_code
_entity_poly.pdbx_strand_id
1 'polypeptide(L)'
;SGHFHDTYGQALSNTLAALELGVWNFQSSSAGLGGCPYAKGATGNVATEDVVYMLHGMGIETGIDLDALIDAGVYISQALGREPSSRVSKAIRTKRAG
;
A
#
# COMPACT_ATOMS: atom_id res chain seq x y z
N SER A 1 5.70 -16.28 -3.11
CA SER A 1 5.46 -14.90 -2.65
C SER A 1 5.13 -14.04 -3.86
N GLY A 2 4.36 -12.96 -3.68
CA GLY A 2 4.05 -12.00 -4.74
C GLY A 2 4.75 -10.65 -4.49
N HIS A 3 5.25 -10.03 -5.55
CA HIS A 3 5.76 -8.66 -5.53
C HIS A 3 5.16 -7.94 -6.74
N PHE A 4 4.24 -7.02 -6.49
CA PHE A 4 3.48 -6.37 -7.56
C PHE A 4 3.64 -4.86 -7.49
N HIS A 5 4.00 -4.28 -8.62
CA HIS A 5 4.02 -2.83 -8.80
C HIS A 5 2.63 -2.33 -9.20
N ASP A 6 2.24 -1.16 -8.67
CA ASP A 6 0.98 -0.48 -8.96
C ASP A 6 1.10 0.58 -10.05
N THR A 7 2.12 0.49 -10.91
CA THR A 7 2.37 1.43 -12.02
C THR A 7 1.14 1.59 -12.93
N TYR A 8 0.37 0.52 -13.11
CA TYR A 8 -0.86 0.49 -13.92
C TYR A 8 -2.13 0.21 -13.10
N GLY A 9 -2.09 0.39 -11.77
CA GLY A 9 -3.25 0.17 -10.91
C GLY A 9 -3.70 -1.29 -10.78
N GLN A 10 -2.81 -2.26 -11.06
CA GLN A 10 -3.13 -3.69 -11.09
C GLN A 10 -2.57 -4.46 -9.88
N ALA A 11 -1.91 -3.80 -8.93
CA ALA A 11 -1.21 -4.55 -7.90
C ALA A 11 -2.17 -5.24 -6.92
N LEU A 12 -3.27 -4.60 -6.54
CA LEU A 12 -4.28 -5.21 -5.66
C LEU A 12 -5.04 -6.34 -6.35
N SER A 13 -5.42 -6.17 -7.62
CA SER A 13 -6.08 -7.24 -8.39
C SER A 13 -5.16 -8.46 -8.56
N ASN A 14 -3.87 -8.24 -8.85
CA ASN A 14 -2.88 -9.32 -8.89
C ASN A 14 -2.66 -9.98 -7.53
N THR A 15 -2.67 -9.19 -6.44
CA THR A 15 -2.57 -9.70 -5.07
C THR A 15 -3.75 -10.61 -4.74
N LEU A 16 -4.97 -10.17 -5.05
CA LEU A 16 -6.19 -10.96 -4.86
C LEU A 16 -6.16 -12.27 -5.68
N ALA A 17 -5.85 -12.18 -6.97
CA ALA A 17 -5.76 -13.36 -7.83
C ALA A 17 -4.71 -14.36 -7.34
N ALA A 18 -3.55 -13.88 -6.87
CA ALA A 18 -2.52 -14.74 -6.30
C ALA A 18 -2.96 -15.36 -4.95
N LEU A 19 -3.69 -14.61 -4.14
CA LEU A 19 -4.26 -15.10 -2.87
C LEU A 19 -5.25 -16.25 -3.10
N GLU A 20 -6.11 -16.15 -4.11
CA GLU A 20 -7.04 -17.21 -4.53
C GLU A 20 -6.33 -18.49 -4.98
N LEU A 21 -5.09 -18.36 -5.48
CA LEU A 21 -4.23 -19.48 -5.84
C LEU A 21 -3.39 -20.01 -4.67
N GLY A 22 -3.61 -19.52 -3.45
CA GLY A 22 -2.94 -19.98 -2.22
C GLY A 22 -1.64 -19.26 -1.89
N VAL A 23 -1.28 -18.17 -2.58
CA VAL A 23 -0.14 -17.33 -2.20
C VAL A 23 -0.51 -16.50 -0.99
N TRP A 24 0.28 -16.58 0.08
CA TRP A 24 0.00 -15.91 1.35
C TRP A 24 1.07 -14.90 1.80
N ASN A 25 2.16 -14.77 1.04
CA ASN A 25 3.26 -13.86 1.33
C ASN A 25 3.40 -12.82 0.21
N PHE A 26 3.20 -11.54 0.55
CA PHE A 26 3.24 -10.42 -0.40
C PHE A 26 4.21 -9.34 0.08
N GLN A 27 5.00 -8.85 -0.86
CA GLN A 27 5.87 -7.70 -0.65
C GLN A 27 5.16 -6.43 -1.10
N SER A 28 5.28 -5.39 -0.29
CA SER A 28 4.72 -4.06 -0.52
C SER A 28 5.67 -3.01 0.05
N SER A 29 5.33 -1.73 -0.09
CA SER A 29 6.12 -0.64 0.44
C SER A 29 5.25 0.33 1.23
N SER A 30 5.65 0.66 2.46
CA SER A 30 4.95 1.67 3.28
C SER A 30 4.78 2.95 2.49
N ALA A 31 3.63 3.62 2.60
CA ALA A 31 3.27 4.83 1.84
C ALA A 31 3.43 4.71 0.31
N GLY A 32 3.56 3.49 -0.23
CA GLY A 32 3.94 3.20 -1.61
C GLY A 32 5.27 3.85 -2.00
N LEU A 33 6.27 3.80 -1.11
CA LEU A 33 7.61 4.30 -1.40
C LEU A 33 8.26 3.48 -2.53
N GLY A 34 9.03 4.17 -3.36
CA GLY A 34 9.72 3.59 -4.52
C GLY A 34 8.95 3.87 -5.80
N GLY A 35 9.63 4.48 -6.77
CA GLY A 35 9.07 4.77 -8.09
C GLY A 35 9.60 3.79 -9.14
N CYS A 36 9.04 3.84 -10.33
CA CYS A 36 9.54 3.07 -11.46
C CYS A 36 10.75 3.77 -12.12
N PRO A 37 11.94 3.16 -12.20
CA PRO A 37 13.08 3.76 -12.89
C PRO A 37 12.83 3.97 -14.40
N TYR A 38 11.89 3.20 -14.98
CA TYR A 38 11.52 3.25 -16.39
C TYR A 38 10.36 4.20 -16.70
N ALA A 39 9.62 4.67 -15.68
CA ALA A 39 8.50 5.59 -15.82
C ALA A 39 8.60 6.67 -14.73
N LYS A 40 9.32 7.75 -15.05
CA LYS A 40 9.56 8.86 -14.12
C LYS A 40 8.23 9.44 -13.63
N GLY A 41 8.04 9.43 -12.30
CA GLY A 41 6.84 9.94 -11.65
C GLY A 41 5.69 8.93 -11.55
N ALA A 42 5.78 7.76 -12.18
CA ALA A 42 4.79 6.71 -12.01
C ALA A 42 4.97 5.98 -10.67
N THR A 43 3.86 5.45 -10.16
CA THR A 43 3.83 4.56 -9.00
C THR A 43 4.71 3.33 -9.24
N GLY A 44 5.46 2.93 -8.22
CA GLY A 44 6.29 1.72 -8.22
C GLY A 44 5.59 0.61 -7.47
N ASN A 45 6.08 0.31 -6.28
CA ASN A 45 5.50 -0.71 -5.40
C ASN A 45 4.04 -0.39 -5.03
N VAL A 46 3.25 -1.44 -4.78
CA VAL A 46 1.97 -1.27 -4.10
C VAL A 46 2.17 -0.76 -2.67
N ALA A 47 1.30 0.14 -2.23
CA ALA A 47 1.33 0.65 -0.87
C ALA A 47 0.90 -0.42 0.14
N THR A 48 1.66 -0.57 1.23
CA THR A 48 1.34 -1.56 2.29
C THR A 48 -0.03 -1.31 2.91
N GLU A 49 -0.40 -0.05 3.12
CA GLU A 49 -1.69 0.37 3.66
C GLU A 49 -2.85 -0.12 2.78
N ASP A 50 -2.69 -0.02 1.46
CA ASP A 50 -3.72 -0.41 0.49
C ASP A 50 -3.91 -1.95 0.49
N VAL A 51 -2.82 -2.71 0.63
CA VAL A 51 -2.88 -4.19 0.77
C VAL A 51 -3.49 -4.59 2.11
N VAL A 52 -3.03 -4.00 3.22
CA VAL A 52 -3.55 -4.31 4.57
C VAL A 52 -5.03 -3.99 4.67
N TYR A 53 -5.46 -2.84 4.13
CA TYR A 53 -6.87 -2.47 4.10
C TYR A 53 -7.73 -3.48 3.32
N MET A 54 -7.26 -3.93 2.15
CA MET A 54 -7.94 -4.97 1.37
C MET A 54 -8.07 -6.26 2.18
N LEU A 55 -6.98 -6.74 2.78
CA LEU A 55 -6.95 -7.98 3.55
C LEU A 55 -7.84 -7.89 4.79
N HIS A 56 -7.77 -6.81 5.57
CA HIS A 56 -8.64 -6.58 6.72
C HIS A 56 -10.12 -6.51 6.30
N GLY A 57 -10.43 -5.83 5.19
CA GLY A 57 -11.79 -5.76 4.64
C GLY A 57 -12.34 -7.12 4.19
N MET A 58 -11.46 -8.06 3.84
CA MET A 58 -11.79 -9.45 3.53
C MET A 58 -11.84 -10.35 4.78
N GLY A 59 -11.59 -9.81 5.98
CA GLY A 59 -11.52 -10.57 7.22
C GLY A 59 -10.24 -11.39 7.41
N ILE A 60 -9.18 -11.07 6.65
CA ILE A 60 -7.88 -11.74 6.74
C ILE A 60 -6.98 -10.96 7.70
N GLU A 61 -6.59 -11.61 8.79
CA GLU A 61 -5.66 -11.03 9.77
C GLU A 61 -4.24 -10.96 9.23
N THR A 62 -3.60 -9.81 9.41
CA THR A 62 -2.19 -9.58 9.04
C THR A 62 -1.29 -9.38 10.25
N GLY A 63 -1.86 -9.18 11.44
CA GLY A 63 -1.14 -8.76 12.65
C GLY A 63 -0.64 -7.31 12.62
N ILE A 64 -1.02 -6.53 11.60
CA ILE A 64 -0.61 -5.14 11.42
C ILE A 64 -1.73 -4.20 11.90
N ASP A 65 -1.38 -3.24 12.75
CA ASP A 65 -2.23 -2.09 13.06
C ASP A 65 -2.21 -1.10 11.89
N LEU A 66 -3.36 -0.93 11.24
CA LEU A 66 -3.48 -0.07 10.06
C LEU A 66 -3.30 1.42 10.40
N ASP A 67 -3.78 1.87 11.56
CA ASP A 67 -3.68 3.28 11.96
C ASP A 67 -2.22 3.64 12.27
N ALA A 68 -1.50 2.77 12.99
CA ALA A 68 -0.07 2.93 13.25
C ALA A 68 0.78 2.86 11.96
N LEU A 69 0.41 1.99 11.02
CA LEU A 69 1.07 1.89 9.71
C LEU A 69 0.91 3.19 8.91
N ILE A 70 -0.28 3.77 8.91
CA ILE A 70 -0.56 5.06 8.25
C ILE A 70 0.31 6.17 8.83
N ASP A 71 0.42 6.25 10.16
CA ASP A 71 1.22 7.27 10.84
C ASP A 71 2.72 7.13 10.49
N ALA A 72 3.23 5.89 10.46
CA ALA A 72 4.59 5.61 10.02
C ALA A 72 4.83 6.03 8.54
N GLY A 73 3.87 5.71 7.66
CA GLY A 73 3.91 6.09 6.25
C GLY A 73 3.90 7.62 6.04
N VAL A 74 3.14 8.35 6.86
CA VAL A 74 3.14 9.82 6.85
C VAL A 74 4.47 10.37 7.32
N TYR A 75 5.01 9.87 8.42
CA TYR A 75 6.30 10.31 8.97
C TYR A 75 7.42 10.25 7.93
N ILE A 76 7.59 9.10 7.26
CA ILE A 76 8.65 8.94 6.27
C ILE A 76 8.38 9.78 5.01
N SER A 77 7.13 9.93 4.59
CA SER A 77 6.76 10.74 3.43
C SER A 77 7.09 12.21 3.67
N GLN A 78 6.78 12.73 4.86
CA GLN A 78 7.15 14.09 5.29
C GLN A 78 8.66 14.29 5.32
N ALA A 79 9.41 13.34 5.87
CA ALA A 79 10.88 13.39 5.88
C ALA A 79 11.48 13.43 4.46
N LEU A 80 10.79 12.85 3.48
CA LEU A 80 11.18 12.86 2.07
C LEU A 80 10.59 14.04 1.27
N GLY A 81 9.84 14.94 1.91
CA GLY A 81 9.24 16.10 1.26
C GLY A 81 8.18 15.75 0.22
N ARG A 82 7.46 14.63 0.40
CA ARG A 82 6.39 14.18 -0.51
C ARG A 82 5.17 13.69 0.24
N GLU A 83 4.04 13.59 -0.45
CA GLU A 83 2.84 12.94 0.11
C GLU A 83 2.91 11.41 -0.04
N PRO A 84 2.27 10.64 0.86
CA PRO A 84 2.06 9.21 0.68
C PRO A 84 1.30 8.92 -0.63
N SER A 85 1.68 7.87 -1.35
CA SER A 85 0.96 7.44 -2.57
C SER A 85 -0.22 6.52 -2.26
N SER A 86 -0.29 5.96 -1.04
CA SER A 86 -1.42 5.15 -0.58
C SER A 86 -2.74 5.91 -0.66
N ARG A 87 -3.74 5.27 -1.29
CA ARG A 87 -5.11 5.80 -1.37
C ARG A 87 -5.81 5.72 -0.02
N VAL A 88 -5.56 4.64 0.73
CA VAL A 88 -6.10 4.42 2.08
C VAL A 88 -5.58 5.46 3.06
N SER A 89 -4.27 5.69 3.09
CA SER A 89 -3.65 6.71 3.95
C SER A 89 -4.27 8.08 3.70
N LYS A 90 -4.43 8.48 2.43
CA LYS A 90 -5.09 9.75 2.07
C LYS A 90 -6.52 9.82 2.60
N ALA A 91 -7.34 8.80 2.33
CA ALA A 91 -8.74 8.79 2.73
C ALA A 91 -8.93 8.84 4.25
N ILE A 92 -8.19 8.02 5.00
CA ILE A 92 -8.27 7.97 6.46
C ILE A 92 -7.76 9.26 7.09
N ARG A 93 -6.65 9.83 6.60
CA ARG A 93 -6.16 11.14 7.08
C ARG A 93 -7.17 12.26 6.87
N THR A 94 -7.82 12.31 5.70
CA THR A 94 -8.89 13.29 5.44
C THR A 94 -10.05 13.09 6.40
N LYS A 95 -10.45 11.84 6.66
CA LYS A 95 -11.49 11.53 7.65
C LYS A 95 -11.11 11.93 9.09
N ARG A 96 -9.83 11.79 9.48
CA ARG A 96 -9.34 12.19 10.82
C ARG A 96 -9.28 13.72 11.00
N ALA A 97 -9.21 14.48 9.91
CA ALA A 97 -9.05 15.93 9.95
C ALA A 97 -10.37 16.72 9.95
N GLY A 98 -11.49 16.06 9.61
CA GLY A 98 -12.84 16.62 9.68
C GLY A 98 -13.58 16.15 10.91
#